data_AF-A0A3D0S881-F1
#
_entry.id   AF-A0A3D0S881-F1
#
_cell.length_a   1.000
_cell.length_b   1.000
_cell.length_c   1.000
_cell.angle_alpha   90.00
_cell.angle_beta   90.00
_cell.angle_gamma   90.00
#
_symmetry.space_group_name_H-M   'P 1'
#
loop_
_entity.id
_entity.type
_entity.pdbx_description
1 polymer ?
#
loop_
_entity_poly.entity_id
_entity_poly.type
_entity_poly.pdbx_seq_one_letter_code
_entity_poly.pdbx_strand_id
1 'polypeptide(L)' 'HDLNLAARYSDRVVVMHDGAVVTQGAPREVFTVDLLQEVFGLTADVLDDPRTGLPIVVPVSAPTPAPTR' A
#
# COMPACT_ATOMS: atom_id res chain seq x y z
N HIS A 1 5.46 4.92 8.75
CA HIS A 1 6.25 6.13 8.47
C HIS A 1 5.93 6.66 7.09
N ASP A 2 6.27 5.97 6.00
CA ASP A 2 5.78 6.27 4.64
C ASP A 2 5.85 5.00 3.79
N LEU A 3 4.72 4.53 3.25
CA LEU A 3 4.64 3.30 2.46
C LEU A 3 5.25 3.46 1.06
N ASN A 4 5.11 4.65 0.47
CA ASN A 4 5.63 4.94 -0.87
C ASN A 4 7.16 5.04 -0.86
N LEU A 5 7.73 5.60 0.20
CA LEU A 5 9.19 5.60 0.37
C LEU A 5 9.72 4.17 0.54
N ALA A 6 9.03 3.34 1.34
CA ALA A 6 9.39 1.94 1.51
C ALA A 6 9.30 1.18 0.18
N ALA A 7 8.23 1.38 -0.59
CA ALA A 7 8.05 0.75 -1.90
C ALA A 7 9.14 1.12 -2.90
N ARG A 8 9.56 2.39 -2.89
CA ARG A 8 10.48 2.93 -3.88
C ARG A 8 11.93 2.57 -3.65
N TYR A 9 12.34 2.43 -2.40
CA TYR A 9 13.76 2.32 -2.03
C TYR A 9 14.13 1.01 -1.35
N SER A 10 13.19 0.09 -1.19
CA SER A 10 13.45 -1.22 -0.56
C SER A 10 13.29 -2.33 -1.58
N ASP A 11 14.29 -3.21 -1.69
CA ASP A 11 14.16 -4.45 -2.45
C ASP A 11 13.25 -5.45 -1.73
N ARG A 12 13.17 -5.34 -0.40
CA ARG A 12 12.39 -6.22 0.47
C ARG A 12 11.72 -5.45 1.60
N VAL A 13 10.46 -5.77 1.86
CA VAL A 13 9.65 -5.21 2.94
C VAL A 13 9.23 -6.34 3.87
N VAL A 14 9.21 -6.06 5.17
CA VAL A 14 8.65 -6.94 6.20
C VAL A 14 7.52 -6.19 6.87
N VAL A 15 6.33 -6.77 6.86
CA VAL A 15 5.14 -6.21 7.47
C VAL A 15 4.86 -6.94 8.76
N MET A 16 4.70 -6.17 9.83
CA MET A 16 4.46 -6.68 11.18
C MET A 16 3.17 -6.12 11.74
N HIS A 17 2.45 -6.96 12.48
CA HIS A 17 1.24 -6.62 13.23
C HIS A 17 1.27 -7.36 14.57
N ASP A 18 0.93 -6.66 15.66
CA ASP A 18 0.93 -7.22 17.03
C ASP A 18 2.20 -7.99 17.42
N GLY A 19 3.36 -7.49 17.00
CA GLY A 19 4.67 -8.07 17.31
C GLY A 19 5.03 -9.32 16.49
N ALA A 20 4.18 -9.74 15.56
CA ALA A 20 4.44 -10.85 14.64
C ALA A 20 4.65 -10.37 13.20
N VAL A 21 5.41 -11.15 12.41
CA VAL A 21 5.54 -10.92 10.95
C VAL A 21 4.31 -11.49 10.26
N VAL A 22 3.58 -10.64 9.54
CA VAL A 22 2.40 -11.01 8.75
C VAL A 22 2.83 -11.52 7.39
N THR A 23 3.69 -10.75 6.71
CA THR A 23 4.22 -11.11 5.39
C THR A 23 5.55 -10.39 5.13
N GLN A 24 6.30 -10.89 4.15
CA GLN A 24 7.55 -10.29 3.71
C GLN A 24 7.86 -10.67 2.25
N GLY A 25 8.50 -9.77 1.52
CA GLY A 25 8.79 -9.99 0.10
C GLY A 25 9.14 -8.70 -0.62
N ALA A 26 9.07 -8.72 -1.95
CA ALA A 26 9.21 -7.51 -2.75
C ALA A 26 8.02 -6.56 -2.48
N PRO A 27 8.21 -5.23 -2.56
CA PRO A 27 7.11 -4.28 -2.35
C PRO A 27 5.85 -4.60 -3.14
N ARG A 28 6.00 -5.00 -4.41
CA ARG A 28 4.89 -5.35 -5.32
C ARG A 28 4.06 -6.57 -4.86
N GLU A 29 4.69 -7.48 -4.11
CA GLU A 29 4.06 -8.71 -3.61
C GLU A 29 3.42 -8.48 -2.24
N VAL A 30 3.94 -7.50 -1.50
CA VAL A 30 3.54 -7.18 -0.14
C VAL A 30 2.43 -6.14 -0.11
N PHE A 31 2.57 -5.01 -0.82
CA PHE A 31 1.60 -3.92 -0.75
C PHE A 31 0.37 -4.22 -1.60
N THR A 32 -0.63 -4.83 -0.98
CA THR A 32 -1.96 -5.06 -1.56
C THR A 32 -3.02 -4.27 -0.80
N VAL A 33 -4.16 -3.99 -1.46
CA VAL A 33 -5.29 -3.29 -0.82
C VAL A 33 -5.75 -4.04 0.45
N ASP A 34 -5.87 -5.36 0.37
CA ASP A 34 -6.29 -6.21 1.50
C ASP A 34 -5.31 -6.09 2.67
N LEU A 35 -3.99 -6.18 2.42
CA LEU A 35 -2.99 -6.03 3.47
C LEU A 35 -3.06 -4.64 4.10
N LEU A 36 -3.23 -3.59 3.29
CA LEU A 36 -3.32 -2.22 3.79
C LEU A 36 -4.53 -2.02 4.71
N GLN A 37 -5.65 -2.64 4.37
CA GLN A 37 -6.85 -2.61 5.19
C GLN A 37 -6.70 -3.44 6.46
N GLU A 38 -6.20 -4.67 6.37
CA GLU A 38 -6.11 -5.60 7.49
C GLU A 38 -5.04 -5.18 8.52
N VAL A 39 -3.86 -4.76 8.06
CA VAL A 39 -2.71 -4.49 8.95
C VAL A 39 -2.64 -3.03 9.39
N PHE A 40 -2.99 -2.10 8.50
CA PHE A 40 -2.83 -0.67 8.75
C PHE A 40 -4.17 0.07 8.93
N GLY A 41 -5.32 -0.61 8.75
CA GLY A 41 -6.62 0.03 8.79
C GLY A 41 -6.79 1.10 7.71
N LEU A 42 -6.01 1.02 6.64
CA LEU A 42 -5.90 2.05 5.61
C LEU A 42 -6.71 1.64 4.38
N THR A 43 -7.74 2.41 4.06
CA THR A 43 -8.39 2.32 2.74
C THR A 43 -7.53 3.09 1.74
N ALA A 44 -6.96 2.38 0.76
CA ALA A 44 -6.10 2.95 -0.25
C ALA A 44 -6.17 2.14 -1.54
N ASP A 45 -5.90 2.81 -2.65
CA ASP A 45 -5.61 2.16 -3.92
C ASP A 45 -4.11 1.85 -4.01
N VAL A 46 -3.80 0.71 -4.64
CA VAL A 46 -2.43 0.35 -5.02
C VAL A 46 -2.33 0.37 -6.54
N LEU A 47 -1.48 1.26 -7.04
CA LEU A 47 -1.27 1.48 -8.48
C LEU A 47 0.16 1.13 -8.85
N ASP A 48 0.39 0.68 -10.08
CA ASP A 48 1.76 0.51 -10.59
C ASP A 48 2.32 1.85 -11.10
N ASP A 49 3.53 2.21 -10.66
CA ASP A 49 4.28 3.32 -11.26
C ASP A 49 4.66 2.95 -12.71
N PRO A 50 4.19 3.69 -13.74
CA PRO A 50 4.47 3.37 -15.14
C PRO A 50 5.96 3.50 -15.52
N ARG A 51 6.78 4.15 -14.69
CA ARG A 51 8.22 4.31 -14.93
C ARG A 51 9.06 3.25 -14.26
N THR A 52 8.66 2.80 -13.08
CA THR A 52 9.48 1.93 -12.23
C THR A 52 8.88 0.53 -12.03
N GLY A 53 7.58 0.37 -12.27
CA GLY A 53 6.83 -0.85 -11.99
C GLY A 53 6.67 -1.12 -10.48
N LEU A 54 7.03 -0.15 -9.63
CA LEU A 54 6.88 -0.26 -8.18
C LEU A 54 5.50 0.24 -7.75
N PRO A 55 4.94 -0.32 -6.67
CA PRO A 55 3.61 0.08 -6.20
C PRO A 55 3.62 1.51 -5.65
N ILE A 56 2.56 2.25 -5.96
CA ILE A 56 2.21 3.56 -5.41
C ILE A 56 0.93 3.36 -4.60
N VAL A 57 1.02 3.63 -3.30
CA VAL A 57 -0.11 3.62 -2.38
C VAL A 57 -0.75 5.01 -2.35
N VAL A 58 -2.04 5.07 -2.69
CA VAL A 58 -2.84 6.30 -2.70
C VAL A 58 -3.97 6.18 -1.68
N PRO A 59 -3.87 6.86 -0.51
CA PRO A 59 -4.95 6.88 0.47
C PRO A 59 -6.22 7.47 -0.12
N VAL A 60 -7.34 6.78 0.07
CA VAL A 60 -8.66 7.31 -0.31
C VAL A 60 -9.36 7.82 0.94
N SER A 61 -9.66 9.12 0.97
CA SER A 61 -10.70 9.64 1.88
C SER A 61 -12.04 9.34 1.23
N ALA A 62 -13.05 8.98 2.02
CA ALA A 62 -14.40 8.52 1.63
C ALA A 62 -14.83 8.96 0.22
N PRO A 63 -15.45 8.06 -0.59
CA PRO A 63 -15.72 8.33 -2.00
C PRO A 63 -16.37 9.69 -2.17
N THR A 64 -15.66 10.60 -2.84
CA THR A 64 -16.23 11.88 -3.25
C THR A 64 -17.50 11.55 -4.03
N PRO A 65 -18.71 11.94 -3.56
CA PRO A 65 -19.92 11.68 -4.30
C PRO A 65 -19.76 12.31 -5.69
N ALA A 66 -20.07 11.53 -6.73
CA ALA A 66 -20.00 12.00 -8.10
C ALA A 66 -20.75 13.34 -8.22
N PRO A 67 -20.20 14.34 -8.94
CA PRO A 67 -20.87 15.63 -9.08
C PRO A 67 -22.25 15.41 -9.69
N THR A 68 -23.30 15.73 -8.93
CA THR A 68 -24.68 15.72 -9.42
C THR A 68 -24.78 16.76 -10.53
N ARG A 69 -25.09 16.31 -11.74
CA ARG A 69 -25.24 17.16 -12.94
C ARG A 69 -26.58 17.87 -12.93
#